data_AF-A0A0E2HD41-F1
#
_entry.id   AF-A0A0E2HD41-F1
#
_cell.length_a   1.000
_cell.length_b   1.000
_cell.length_c   1.000
_cell.angle_alpha   90.00
_cell.angle_beta   90.00
_cell.angle_gamma   90.00
#
_symmetry.space_group_name_H-M   'P 1'
#
loop_
_entity.id
_entity.type
_entity.pdbx_description
1 polymer ?
#
loop_
_entity_poly.entity_id
_entity_poly.type
_entity_poly.pdbx_seq_one_letter_code
_entity_poly.pdbx_strand_id
1 'polypeptide(L)' 'MKKEIYSVKCPKRVQFGDPLYFEEYKGKKLASLVADCKPPRNFVAKVVLTEEPVRDTRMRCPAL' A
#
# COMPACT_ATOMS: atom_id res chain seq x y z
N MET A 1 -15.34 -15.96 9.69
CA MET A 1 -14.09 -15.31 9.24
C MET A 1 -13.94 -15.54 7.76
N LYS A 2 -14.34 -14.56 6.95
CA LYS A 2 -14.21 -14.64 5.50
C LYS A 2 -12.76 -14.36 5.11
N LYS A 3 -12.22 -15.13 4.17
CA LYS A 3 -10.87 -14.94 3.62
C LYS A 3 -10.95 -14.92 2.10
N GLU A 4 -10.42 -13.86 1.51
CA GLU A 4 -10.40 -13.66 0.06
C GLU A 4 -8.95 -13.49 -0.39
N ILE A 5 -8.59 -14.15 -1.49
CA ILE A 5 -7.22 -14.11 -2.05
C ILE A 5 -7.30 -13.64 -3.48
N TYR A 6 -6.64 -12.54 -3.76
CA TYR A 6 -6.56 -11.96 -5.09
C TYR A 6 -5.14 -12.05 -5.61
N SER A 7 -4.99 -12.54 -6.83
CA SER A 7 -3.71 -12.43 -7.54
C SER A 7 -3.58 -11.02 -8.10
N VAL A 8 -2.47 -10.36 -7.81
CA VAL A 8 -2.21 -9.01 -8.33
C VAL A 8 -1.06 -9.06 -9.31
N LYS A 9 -1.19 -8.28 -10.38
CA LYS A 9 -0.06 -8.03 -11.28
C LYS A 9 0.97 -7.22 -10.49
N CYS A 10 2.23 -7.62 -10.56
CA CYS A 10 3.29 -6.84 -9.95
C CYS A 10 3.32 -5.46 -10.65
N PRO A 11 3.25 -4.35 -9.89
CA PRO A 11 3.38 -3.03 -10.48
C PRO A 11 4.75 -2.92 -11.15
N LYS A 12 4.81 -2.30 -12.32
CA LYS A 12 6.10 -2.09 -13.02
C LYS A 12 6.96 -1.03 -12.34
N ARG A 13 6.31 -0.14 -11.57
CA ARG A 13 6.91 1.03 -10.95
C ARG A 13 6.17 1.35 -9.66
N VAL A 14 6.93 1.56 -8.59
CA VAL A 14 6.44 1.99 -7.28
C VAL A 14 7.03 3.37 -7.00
N GLN A 15 6.20 4.27 -6.52
CA GLN A 15 6.61 5.61 -6.15
C GLN A 15 6.28 5.82 -4.67
N PHE A 16 7.27 6.24 -3.89
CA PHE A 16 7.12 6.47 -2.46
C PHE A 16 6.75 7.93 -2.20
N GLY A 17 5.72 8.14 -1.39
CA GLY A 17 5.23 9.46 -0.98
C GLY A 17 3.71 9.46 -0.77
N ASP A 18 3.23 10.45 -0.05
CA ASP A 18 1.80 10.78 0.04
C ASP A 18 1.43 11.82 -1.04
N PRO A 19 0.13 12.10 -1.28
CA PRO A 19 -0.28 13.06 -2.29
C PRO A 19 0.33 14.45 -2.12
N LEU A 20 0.46 14.94 -0.88
CA LEU A 20 1.04 16.25 -0.57
C LEU A 20 2.53 16.28 -0.92
N TYR A 21 3.24 15.20 -0.65
CA TYR A 21 4.65 15.00 -1.01
C TYR A 21 4.87 15.17 -2.53
N PHE A 22 3.94 14.70 -3.36
CA PHE A 22 4.04 14.83 -4.82
C PHE A 22 3.76 16.25 -5.33
N GLU A 23 3.02 17.05 -4.57
CA GLU A 23 2.82 18.47 -4.88
C GLU A 23 4.07 19.28 -4.57
N GLU A 24 4.72 18.97 -3.44
CA GLU A 24 5.86 19.70 -2.90
C GLU A 24 7.19 19.39 -3.65
N TYR A 25 7.40 18.13 -4.05
CA TYR A 25 8.65 17.69 -4.67
C TYR A 25 8.49 17.39 -6.17
N LYS A 26 9.30 18.07 -7.02
CA LYS A 26 9.27 17.91 -8.49
C LYS A 26 10.65 17.54 -9.06
N GLY A 27 10.66 17.07 -10.31
CA GLY A 27 11.87 16.83 -11.08
C GLY A 27 12.77 15.73 -10.49
N LYS A 28 14.06 16.02 -10.34
CA LYS A 28 15.08 15.03 -9.95
C LYS A 28 14.81 14.39 -8.58
N LYS A 29 14.28 15.15 -7.62
CA LYS A 29 14.00 14.66 -6.26
C LYS A 29 12.81 13.71 -6.21
N LEU A 30 11.83 13.91 -7.09
CA LEU A 30 10.74 12.96 -7.28
C LEU A 30 11.24 11.68 -7.95
N ALA A 31 12.08 11.81 -8.98
CA ALA A 31 12.63 10.68 -9.72
C ALA A 31 13.48 9.75 -8.83
N SER A 32 14.17 10.26 -7.81
CA SER A 32 14.91 9.43 -6.85
C SER A 32 14.03 8.57 -5.94
N LEU A 33 12.73 8.83 -5.89
CA LEU A 33 11.76 8.12 -5.04
C LEU A 33 10.90 7.14 -5.85
N VAL A 34 11.24 6.96 -7.11
CA VAL A 34 10.62 6.03 -8.02
C VAL A 34 11.52 4.80 -8.13
N ALA A 35 10.97 3.64 -7.81
CA ALA A 35 11.63 2.35 -8.00
C ALA A 35 10.94 1.59 -9.14
N ASP A 36 11.71 1.19 -10.14
CA ASP A 36 11.24 0.24 -11.15
C ASP A 36 11.31 -1.18 -10.56
N CYS A 37 10.18 -1.90 -10.64
CA CYS A 37 10.10 -3.27 -10.17
C CYS A 37 10.29 -4.21 -11.37
N LYS A 38 11.38 -4.97 -11.36
CA LYS A 38 11.64 -6.06 -12.31
C LYS A 38 11.70 -7.37 -11.54
N PRO A 39 10.55 -7.89 -11.09
CA PRO A 39 10.54 -9.11 -10.32
C PRO A 39 11.00 -10.30 -11.18
N PRO A 40 11.58 -11.35 -10.58
CA PRO A 40 11.89 -12.61 -11.26
C PRO A 40 10.66 -13.20 -11.95
N ARG A 41 10.86 -14.02 -13.00
CA ARG A 41 9.75 -14.60 -13.79
C ARG A 41 8.76 -15.43 -12.96
N ASN A 42 9.22 -15.99 -11.85
CA ASN A 42 8.45 -16.82 -10.93
C ASN A 42 7.86 -16.05 -9.74
N PHE A 43 8.02 -14.73 -9.68
CA PHE A 43 7.46 -13.92 -8.62
C PHE A 43 5.95 -13.77 -8.79
N VAL A 44 5.20 -14.01 -7.71
CA VAL A 44 3.74 -13.86 -7.66
C VAL A 44 3.37 -13.01 -6.45
N ALA A 45 2.69 -11.89 -6.70
CA ALA A 45 2.13 -11.05 -5.66
C ALA A 45 0.65 -11.40 -5.43
N LYS A 46 0.23 -11.45 -4.17
CA LYS A 46 -1.16 -11.73 -3.77
C LYS A 46 -1.60 -10.78 -2.68
N VAL A 47 -2.86 -10.34 -2.76
CA VAL A 47 -3.53 -9.62 -1.68
C VAL A 47 -4.43 -10.61 -0.95
N VAL A 48 -4.29 -10.68 0.36
CA VAL A 48 -5.09 -11.56 1.22
C VAL A 48 -5.93 -10.67 2.13
N LEU A 49 -7.23 -10.64 1.89
CA LEU A 49 -8.18 -9.95 2.76
C LEU A 49 -8.71 -10.97 3.77
N THR A 50 -8.60 -10.63 5.06
CA THR A 50 -9.14 -11.44 6.15
C THR A 50 -10.07 -10.57 6.97
N GLU A 51 -11.31 -11.01 7.10
CA GLU A 51 -12.29 -10.36 7.94
C GLU A 51 -12.06 -10.78 9.40
N GLU A 52 -11.70 -9.81 10.24
CA GLU A 52 -11.67 -9.97 11.70
C GLU A 52 -12.94 -9.36 12.32
N PRO A 53 -13.51 -10.00 13.36
CA PRO A 53 -14.57 -9.38 14.12
C PRO A 53 -14.06 -8.09 14.76
N VAL A 54 -14.90 -7.05 14.78
CA VAL A 54 -14.63 -5.84 15.55
C VAL A 54 -14.43 -6.26 16.99
N ARG A 55 -13.19 -6.17 17.47
CA ARG A 55 -12.93 -6.28 18.91
C ARG A 55 -13.49 -5.00 19.51
N ASP A 56 -14.34 -5.11 20.52
CA ASP A 56 -14.86 -3.99 21.29
C ASP A 56 -13.71 -3.37 22.10
N THR A 57 -12.77 -2.73 21.41
CA THR A 57 -11.94 -1.71 21.99
C THR A 57 -12.86 -0.52 22.10
N ARG A 58 -13.37 -0.26 23.31
CA ARG A 58 -13.99 1.01 23.65
C ARG A 58 -13.06 2.13 23.15
N MET A 59 -13.29 2.63 21.94
CA MET A 59 -12.76 3.90 21.49
C MET A 59 -13.49 4.90 22.39
N ARG A 60 -12.88 5.18 23.53
CA ARG A 60 -13.16 6.42 24.24
C ARG A 60 -12.66 7.50 23.30
N CYS A 61 -13.56 8.07 22.49
CA CYS A 61 -13.36 9.43 22.02
C CYS A 61 -13.05 10.26 23.28
N PRO A 62 -11.90 10.97 23.36
CA PRO A 62 -11.76 11.98 24.38
C PRO A 62 -12.89 12.97 24.13
N ALA A 63 -13.78 13.12 25.11
CA ALA A 63 -14.77 14.18 25.07
C ALA A 63 -14.00 15.51 24.93
N LEU A 64 -14.36 16.28 23.90
CA LEU A 64 -13.99 17.69 23.77
C LEU A 64 -14.62 18.50 24.91
#